data_AF-A0A929Q1V8-F1
#
_entry.id   AF-A0A929Q1V8-F1
#
_cell.length_a   1.000
_cell.length_b   1.000
_cell.length_c   1.000
_cell.angle_alpha   90.00
_cell.angle_beta   90.00
_cell.angle_gamma   90.00
#
_symmetry.space_group_name_H-M   'P 1'
#
loop_
_entity.id
_entity.type
_entity.pdbx_description
1 polymer ?
#
loop_
_entity_poly.entity_id
_entity_poly.type
_entity_poly.pdbx_seq_one_letter_code
_entity_poly.pdbx_strand_id
1 'polypeptide(L)'
;MEFIKNPKHREDQIEKVILPKHQVPGAIDWSSLQDVTSQVDDRLVGLDLPKGHYSLFVLYQTPVGAEESTKDYLDPMNPKATQVLIDTVYEPHYAHYKDEYGKIIQGMFSDEPRFGNVKGPYEIIGVSEMTLPFNKYVRKALEENLNPEDWVYLFQADSDHAKDVRAFYMETVSDLYSKHFSQVLGN
;
A
#
# COMPACT_ATOMS: atom_id res chain seq x y z
N MET A 1 22.91 3.21 4.01
CA MET A 1 23.18 4.44 3.23
C MET A 1 23.01 4.22 1.71
N GLU A 2 22.14 3.29 1.28
CA GLU A 2 21.87 3.03 -0.15
C GLU A 2 20.54 3.63 -0.66
N PHE A 3 19.65 4.04 0.24
CA PHE A 3 18.34 4.63 -0.05
C PHE A 3 18.39 5.94 -0.88
N ILE A 4 19.56 6.55 -1.06
CA ILE A 4 19.72 7.86 -1.75
C ILE A 4 19.99 7.69 -3.27
N LYS A 5 20.20 6.47 -3.78
CA LYS A 5 20.60 6.30 -5.19
C LYS A 5 19.45 6.40 -6.19
N ASN A 6 18.20 6.13 -5.79
CA ASN A 6 17.06 6.23 -6.69
C ASN A 6 16.47 7.66 -6.64
N PRO A 7 16.53 8.46 -7.73
CA PRO A 7 16.01 9.82 -7.73
C PRO A 7 14.50 9.90 -7.48
N LYS A 8 13.75 8.80 -7.67
CA LYS A 8 12.31 8.72 -7.39
C LYS A 8 11.98 8.91 -5.90
N HIS A 9 12.93 8.69 -4.97
CA HIS A 9 12.72 8.99 -3.53
C HIS A 9 12.52 10.47 -3.21
N ARG A 10 12.69 11.35 -4.20
CA ARG A 10 12.29 12.77 -4.08
C ARG A 10 10.78 12.94 -4.03
N GLU A 11 10.02 11.97 -4.53
CA GLU A 11 8.56 11.97 -4.57
C GLU A 11 7.94 11.25 -3.36
N ASP A 12 8.75 10.76 -2.43
CA ASP A 12 8.28 10.11 -1.21
C ASP A 12 7.46 11.10 -0.36
N GLN A 13 6.32 10.63 0.16
CA GLN A 13 5.38 11.42 0.96
C GLN A 13 5.25 10.80 2.33
N ILE A 14 5.56 11.56 3.38
CA ILE A 14 5.35 11.13 4.76
C ILE A 14 3.85 11.09 5.02
N GLU A 15 3.36 9.92 5.44
CA GLU A 15 1.96 9.70 5.77
C GLU A 15 1.73 9.81 7.28
N LYS A 16 2.59 9.17 8.08
CA LYS A 16 2.53 9.22 9.55
C LYS A 16 3.92 9.23 10.18
N VAL A 17 4.04 9.96 11.29
CA VAL A 17 5.18 9.88 12.20
C VAL A 17 4.66 9.56 13.59
N ILE A 18 4.92 8.34 14.07
CA ILE A 18 4.41 7.83 15.34
C ILE A 18 5.55 7.67 16.34
N LEU A 19 5.35 8.24 17.53
CA LEU A 19 6.34 8.28 18.61
C LEU A 19 5.90 7.39 19.79
N PRO A 20 6.31 6.12 19.86
CA PRO A 20 6.19 5.31 21.07
C PRO A 20 7.26 5.65 22.12
N LYS A 21 6.89 5.46 23.39
CA LYS A 21 7.83 5.29 24.49
C LYS A 21 8.23 3.82 24.64
N HIS A 22 9.32 3.60 25.35
CA HIS A 22 9.74 2.28 25.79
C HIS A 22 9.47 2.11 27.29
N GLN A 23 8.95 0.94 27.68
CA GLN A 23 8.87 0.55 29.10
C GLN A 23 10.29 0.23 29.64
N VAL A 24 11.08 -0.46 28.82
CA VAL A 24 12.52 -0.74 28.99
C VAL A 24 13.19 -0.69 27.62
N PRO A 25 14.52 -0.47 27.52
CA PRO A 25 15.21 -0.47 26.23
C PRO A 25 14.85 -1.71 25.38
N GLY A 26 14.34 -1.48 24.17
CA GLY A 26 13.90 -2.54 23.25
C GLY A 26 12.45 -3.02 23.40
N ALA A 27 11.72 -2.64 24.45
CA ALA A 27 10.31 -3.00 24.64
C ALA A 27 9.40 -1.76 24.46
N ILE A 28 8.73 -1.69 23.32
CA ILE A 28 7.79 -0.62 22.98
C ILE A 28 6.55 -0.71 23.88
N ASP A 29 6.13 0.43 24.43
CA ASP A 29 4.83 0.58 25.07
C ASP A 29 3.79 0.96 24.00
N TRP A 30 3.07 -0.04 23.49
CA TRP A 30 2.04 0.14 22.46
C TRP A 30 0.85 1.01 22.92
N SER A 31 0.68 1.21 24.23
CA SER A 31 -0.34 2.13 24.75
C SER A 31 0.11 3.61 24.73
N SER A 32 1.38 3.86 24.43
CA SER A 32 1.99 5.20 24.47
C SER A 32 2.16 5.86 23.11
N LEU A 33 1.61 5.26 22.05
CA LEU A 33 1.72 5.78 20.69
C LEU A 33 1.16 7.21 20.64
N GLN A 34 1.92 8.09 20.00
CA GLN A 34 1.53 9.46 19.76
C GLN A 34 1.75 9.80 18.28
N ASP A 35 0.72 10.26 17.60
CA ASP A 35 0.88 10.88 16.29
C ASP A 35 1.55 12.26 16.43
N VAL A 36 2.76 12.37 15.88
CA VAL A 36 3.54 13.62 15.81
C VAL A 36 3.72 14.09 14.36
N THR A 37 2.93 13.59 13.42
CA THR A 37 2.98 13.95 11.99
C THR A 37 2.86 15.46 11.78
N SER A 38 2.06 16.15 12.59
CA SER A 38 1.90 17.62 12.51
C SER A 38 3.15 18.42 12.87
N GLN A 39 4.16 17.78 13.48
CA GLN A 39 5.44 18.40 13.84
C GLN A 39 6.50 18.22 12.74
N VAL A 40 6.14 17.58 11.62
CA VAL A 40 7.00 17.46 10.45
C VAL A 40 6.96 18.77 9.67
N ASP A 41 8.14 19.34 9.43
CA ASP A 41 8.36 20.45 8.53
C ASP A 41 9.31 19.99 7.42
N ASP A 42 8.78 19.88 6.20
CA ASP A 42 9.42 19.26 5.03
C ASP A 42 9.88 17.81 5.30
N ARG A 43 11.13 17.64 5.74
CA ARG A 43 11.76 16.35 6.07
C ARG A 43 12.39 16.32 7.45
N LEU A 44 12.10 17.31 8.28
CA LEU A 44 12.61 17.44 9.63
C LEU A 44 11.46 17.31 10.63
N VAL A 45 11.72 16.65 11.75
CA VAL A 45 10.78 16.57 12.88
C VAL A 45 11.49 17.15 14.11
N GLY A 46 10.92 18.21 14.67
CA GLY A 46 11.40 18.81 15.90
C GLY A 46 10.61 18.27 17.09
N LEU A 47 11.27 17.59 18.03
CA LEU A 47 10.62 16.97 19.19
C LEU A 47 11.28 17.43 20.50
N ASP A 48 10.48 17.98 21.40
CA ASP A 48 10.90 18.29 22.79
C ASP A 48 10.49 17.15 23.72
N LEU A 49 11.40 16.21 23.97
CA LEU A 49 11.11 14.98 24.71
C LEU A 49 11.67 15.03 26.14
N PRO A 50 10.87 14.66 27.17
CA PRO A 50 11.41 14.46 28.51
C PRO A 50 12.33 13.24 28.53
N LYS A 51 13.26 13.20 29.49
CA LYS A 51 14.23 12.10 29.66
C LYS A 51 13.52 10.75 29.64
N GLY A 52 13.92 9.88 28.71
CA GLY A 52 13.33 8.56 28.51
C GLY A 52 13.89 7.89 27.27
N HIS A 53 13.29 6.77 26.89
CA HIS A 53 13.63 6.02 25.69
C HIS A 53 12.43 6.02 24.74
N TYR A 54 12.69 6.38 23.49
CA TYR A 54 11.68 6.54 22.45
C TYR A 54 12.16 5.86 21.18
N SER A 55 11.23 5.39 20.36
CA SER A 55 11.46 5.09 18.95
C SER A 55 10.64 6.07 18.10
N LEU A 56 11.03 6.24 16.85
CA LEU A 56 10.27 7.03 15.89
C LEU A 56 9.94 6.14 14.69
N PHE A 57 8.66 5.89 14.46
CA PHE A 57 8.19 5.20 13.27
C PHE A 57 7.78 6.22 12.23
N VAL A 58 8.38 6.15 11.05
CA VAL A 58 8.04 7.00 9.90
C VAL A 58 7.41 6.11 8.84
N LEU A 59 6.12 6.31 8.60
CA LEU A 59 5.36 5.66 7.54
C LEU A 59 5.27 6.66 6.38
N TYR A 60 5.65 6.20 5.20
CA TYR A 60 5.69 7.03 4.01
C TYR A 60 5.24 6.22 2.79
N GLN A 61 4.65 6.91 1.82
CA GLN A 61 4.37 6.38 0.50
C GLN A 61 5.54 6.69 -0.43
N THR A 62 5.90 5.73 -1.29
CA THR A 62 6.94 5.90 -2.31
C THR A 62 6.47 5.34 -3.66
N PRO A 63 6.82 5.96 -4.80
CA PRO A 63 6.64 5.36 -6.12
C PRO A 63 7.70 4.29 -6.44
N VAL A 64 8.65 4.02 -5.53
CA VAL A 64 9.67 2.99 -5.68
C VAL A 64 9.11 1.65 -5.19
N GLY A 65 8.64 0.82 -6.11
CA GLY A 65 8.16 -0.54 -5.80
C GLY A 65 9.28 -1.47 -5.30
N ALA A 66 8.93 -2.42 -4.44
CA ALA A 66 9.89 -3.38 -3.87
C ALA A 66 10.25 -4.54 -4.82
N GLU A 67 9.36 -4.90 -5.75
CA GLU A 67 9.63 -5.98 -6.72
C GLU A 67 9.99 -5.39 -8.10
N GLU A 68 11.24 -5.60 -8.51
CA GLU A 68 11.77 -5.07 -9.78
C GLU A 68 10.96 -5.49 -11.01
N SER A 69 10.35 -6.70 -10.99
CA SER A 69 9.59 -7.23 -12.13
C SER A 69 8.20 -6.61 -12.31
N THR A 70 7.70 -5.90 -11.30
CA THR A 70 6.36 -5.27 -11.26
C THR A 70 6.38 -3.80 -10.92
N LYS A 71 7.55 -3.20 -10.76
CA LYS A 71 7.70 -1.80 -10.32
C LYS A 71 6.95 -0.78 -11.18
N ASP A 72 6.71 -1.09 -12.45
CA ASP A 72 5.98 -0.25 -13.41
C ASP A 72 4.64 -0.89 -13.84
N TYR A 73 4.15 -1.89 -13.09
CA TYR A 73 2.87 -2.52 -13.33
C TYR A 73 1.72 -1.55 -13.01
N LEU A 74 0.60 -1.72 -13.70
CA LEU A 74 -0.58 -0.89 -13.47
C LEU A 74 -1.09 -1.09 -12.04
N ASP A 75 -1.65 -0.04 -11.43
CA ASP A 75 -2.33 -0.15 -10.12
C ASP A 75 -3.76 -0.67 -10.33
N PRO A 76 -4.07 -1.95 -10.01
CA PRO A 76 -5.40 -2.52 -10.22
C PRO A 76 -6.45 -1.91 -9.28
N MET A 77 -6.03 -1.24 -8.20
CA MET A 77 -6.92 -0.53 -7.29
C MET A 77 -7.28 0.88 -7.80
N ASN A 78 -6.71 1.32 -8.93
CA ASN A 78 -7.00 2.62 -9.53
C ASN A 78 -7.86 2.45 -10.79
N PRO A 79 -9.13 2.89 -10.79
CA PRO A 79 -10.03 2.67 -11.92
C PRO A 79 -9.55 3.36 -13.20
N LYS A 80 -8.77 4.45 -13.09
CA LYS A 80 -8.18 5.10 -14.27
C LYS A 80 -7.10 4.24 -14.93
N ALA A 81 -6.35 3.47 -14.14
CA ALA A 81 -5.33 2.57 -14.68
C ALA A 81 -6.00 1.40 -15.44
N THR A 82 -7.07 0.83 -14.89
CA THR A 82 -7.87 -0.19 -15.59
C THR A 82 -8.50 0.36 -16.87
N GLN A 83 -9.00 1.61 -16.86
CA GLN A 83 -9.53 2.21 -18.08
C GLN A 83 -8.45 2.36 -19.16
N VAL A 84 -7.21 2.72 -18.79
CA VAL A 84 -6.09 2.75 -19.75
C VAL A 84 -5.86 1.37 -20.35
N LEU A 85 -5.91 0.29 -19.56
CA LEU A 85 -5.81 -1.08 -20.07
C LEU A 85 -6.94 -1.41 -21.06
N ILE A 86 -8.18 -0.99 -20.77
CA ILE A 86 -9.32 -1.18 -21.67
C ILE A 86 -9.09 -0.45 -22.99
N ASP A 87 -8.81 0.85 -22.91
CA ASP A 87 -8.69 1.73 -24.08
C ASP A 87 -7.50 1.35 -24.97
N THR A 88 -6.43 0.80 -24.38
CA THR A 88 -5.19 0.50 -25.10
C THR A 88 -5.08 -0.95 -25.54
N VAL A 89 -5.77 -1.87 -24.87
CA VAL A 89 -5.69 -3.30 -25.17
C VAL A 89 -7.05 -3.85 -25.57
N TYR A 90 -8.05 -3.81 -24.70
CA TYR A 90 -9.33 -4.50 -24.96
C TYR A 90 -10.07 -3.93 -26.16
N GLU A 91 -10.27 -2.61 -26.20
CA GLU A 91 -11.04 -1.94 -27.25
C GLU A 91 -10.39 -2.09 -28.63
N PRO A 92 -9.07 -1.89 -28.82
CA PRO A 92 -8.43 -2.11 -30.12
C PRO A 92 -8.54 -3.56 -30.62
N HIS A 93 -8.37 -4.55 -29.73
CA HIS A 93 -8.48 -5.96 -30.11
C HIS A 93 -9.92 -6.33 -30.44
N TYR A 94 -10.88 -5.84 -29.66
CA TYR A 94 -12.29 -6.01 -29.97
C TYR A 94 -12.64 -5.38 -31.33
N ALA A 95 -12.24 -4.13 -31.58
CA ALA A 95 -12.51 -3.43 -32.83
C ALA A 95 -11.97 -4.17 -34.07
N HIS A 96 -10.80 -4.80 -33.96
CA HIS A 96 -10.18 -5.55 -35.05
C HIS A 96 -10.84 -6.93 -35.28
N TYR A 97 -11.18 -7.63 -34.19
CA TYR A 97 -11.68 -9.02 -34.26
C TYR A 97 -13.17 -9.18 -33.99
N LYS A 98 -13.95 -8.08 -33.91
CA LYS A 98 -15.38 -8.09 -33.54
C LYS A 98 -16.22 -9.13 -34.28
N ASP A 99 -15.92 -9.37 -35.56
CA ASP A 99 -16.68 -10.29 -36.41
C ASP A 99 -16.38 -11.77 -36.12
N GLU A 100 -15.32 -12.07 -35.36
CA GLU A 100 -14.92 -13.42 -34.94
C GLU A 100 -15.41 -13.78 -33.53
N TYR A 101 -15.93 -12.82 -32.76
CA TYR A 101 -16.52 -13.08 -31.44
C TYR A 101 -17.79 -13.92 -31.56
N GLY A 102 -17.92 -14.92 -30.68
CA GLY A 102 -19.00 -15.92 -30.72
C GLY A 102 -18.80 -17.01 -31.77
N LYS A 103 -17.78 -16.91 -32.63
CA LYS A 103 -17.36 -17.95 -33.57
C LYS A 103 -16.09 -18.62 -33.07
N ILE A 104 -14.94 -18.05 -33.42
CA ILE A 104 -13.61 -18.57 -33.07
C ILE A 104 -13.19 -18.02 -31.71
N ILE A 105 -13.49 -16.76 -31.43
CA ILE A 105 -13.15 -16.10 -30.16
C ILE A 105 -14.36 -16.16 -29.23
N GLN A 106 -14.23 -16.85 -28.10
CA GLN A 106 -15.31 -17.02 -27.13
C GLN A 106 -15.31 -15.97 -26.01
N GLY A 107 -14.22 -15.22 -25.86
CA GLY A 107 -14.09 -14.17 -24.85
C GLY A 107 -12.66 -13.66 -24.75
N MET A 108 -12.45 -12.69 -23.87
CA MET A 108 -11.13 -12.19 -23.49
C MET A 108 -10.80 -12.66 -22.07
N PHE A 109 -9.51 -12.71 -21.74
CA PHE A 109 -9.05 -12.95 -20.39
C PHE A 109 -7.91 -11.97 -20.05
N SER A 110 -7.81 -11.62 -18.77
CA SER A 110 -6.63 -10.97 -18.21
C SER A 110 -5.84 -12.01 -17.42
N ASP A 111 -4.55 -12.11 -17.69
CA ASP A 111 -3.66 -13.02 -16.96
C ASP A 111 -3.24 -12.43 -15.61
N GLU A 112 -3.05 -13.30 -14.62
CA GLU A 112 -2.88 -13.08 -13.18
C GLU A 112 -2.46 -11.65 -12.76
N PRO A 113 -3.43 -10.75 -12.52
CA PRO A 113 -3.12 -9.40 -12.10
C PRO A 113 -2.68 -9.42 -10.64
N ARG A 114 -1.56 -8.78 -10.34
CA ARG A 114 -0.92 -8.83 -9.02
C ARG A 114 -0.65 -7.44 -8.47
N PHE A 115 -0.55 -7.34 -7.14
CA PHE A 115 -0.15 -6.12 -6.47
C PHE A 115 1.36 -5.83 -6.57
N GLY A 116 2.20 -6.85 -6.77
CA GLY A 116 3.64 -6.69 -7.00
C GLY A 116 4.44 -6.18 -5.79
N ASN A 117 3.91 -6.30 -4.58
CA ASN A 117 4.53 -5.73 -3.40
C ASN A 117 5.55 -6.65 -2.72
N VAL A 118 5.51 -7.96 -3.03
CA VAL A 118 6.50 -8.95 -2.61
C VAL A 118 6.48 -10.14 -3.57
N LYS A 119 7.59 -10.88 -3.65
CA LYS A 119 7.67 -12.10 -4.46
C LYS A 119 7.20 -13.31 -3.67
N GLY A 120 6.23 -14.04 -4.22
CA GLY A 120 5.77 -15.32 -3.69
C GLY A 120 4.55 -15.20 -2.76
N PRO A 121 3.92 -16.34 -2.41
CA PRO A 121 2.62 -16.36 -1.75
C PRO A 121 2.68 -16.50 -0.21
N TYR A 122 3.86 -16.63 0.37
CA TYR A 122 4.03 -17.01 1.79
C TYR A 122 4.33 -15.85 2.73
N GLU A 123 4.41 -14.63 2.19
CA GLU A 123 4.79 -13.45 2.93
C GLU A 123 3.61 -12.92 3.74
N ILE A 124 3.88 -12.49 4.97
CA ILE A 124 2.85 -12.10 5.94
C ILE A 124 3.06 -10.64 6.34
N ILE A 125 2.01 -9.84 6.20
CA ILE A 125 2.00 -8.44 6.62
C ILE A 125 2.36 -8.32 8.10
N GLY A 126 3.30 -7.42 8.42
CA GLY A 126 3.79 -7.17 9.77
C GLY A 126 4.77 -8.22 10.31
N VAL A 127 5.15 -9.21 9.50
CA VAL A 127 6.21 -10.20 9.82
C VAL A 127 7.34 -10.09 8.80
N SER A 128 6.98 -10.05 7.52
CA SER A 128 7.91 -9.96 6.40
C SER A 128 8.35 -8.52 6.13
N GLU A 129 9.59 -8.34 5.68
CA GLU A 129 10.03 -7.05 5.13
C GLU A 129 9.41 -6.86 3.75
N MET A 130 8.36 -6.03 3.67
CA MET A 130 7.63 -5.81 2.43
C MET A 130 7.05 -4.40 2.37
N THR A 131 6.91 -3.87 1.15
CA THR A 131 6.05 -2.71 0.90
C THR A 131 4.59 -3.14 0.88
N LEU A 132 3.69 -2.21 1.16
CA LEU A 132 2.24 -2.43 1.07
C LEU A 132 1.66 -1.63 -0.11
N PRO A 133 0.80 -2.24 -0.95
CA PRO A 133 0.06 -1.53 -1.98
C PRO A 133 -0.70 -0.35 -1.38
N PHE A 134 -0.40 0.85 -1.86
CA PHE A 134 -0.93 2.07 -1.25
C PHE A 134 -1.19 3.13 -2.31
N ASN A 135 -2.42 3.61 -2.34
CA ASN A 135 -2.85 4.73 -3.15
C ASN A 135 -3.84 5.59 -2.37
N LYS A 136 -4.33 6.68 -2.99
CA LYS A 136 -5.27 7.61 -2.35
C LYS A 136 -6.58 6.96 -1.87
N TYR A 137 -7.01 5.84 -2.45
CA TYR A 137 -8.24 5.15 -2.04
C TYR A 137 -8.00 4.34 -0.77
N VAL A 138 -6.87 3.63 -0.70
CA VAL A 138 -6.41 2.96 0.53
C VAL A 138 -6.21 3.97 1.64
N ARG A 139 -5.46 5.05 1.36
CA ARG A 139 -5.23 6.17 2.29
C ARG A 139 -6.53 6.66 2.91
N LYS A 140 -7.50 7.00 2.06
CA LYS A 140 -8.81 7.49 2.49
C LYS A 140 -9.52 6.48 3.40
N ALA A 141 -9.54 5.20 3.02
CA ALA A 141 -10.18 4.17 3.82
C ALA A 141 -9.52 4.01 5.20
N LEU A 142 -8.19 4.08 5.29
CA LEU A 142 -7.47 4.05 6.56
C LEU A 142 -7.76 5.30 7.41
N GLU A 143 -7.76 6.50 6.81
CA GLU A 143 -8.07 7.76 7.51
C GLU A 143 -9.52 7.80 8.05
N GLU A 144 -10.47 7.18 7.35
CA GLU A 144 -11.87 7.17 7.75
C GLU A 144 -12.20 6.14 8.84
N ASN A 145 -11.37 5.10 9.01
CA ASN A 145 -11.71 3.94 9.85
C ASN A 145 -10.69 3.63 10.96
N LEU A 146 -9.47 4.17 10.89
CA LEU A 146 -8.41 3.92 11.87
C LEU A 146 -7.93 5.22 12.50
N ASN A 147 -7.44 5.14 13.74
CA ASN A 147 -6.70 6.27 14.31
C ASN A 147 -5.35 6.41 13.59
N PRO A 148 -4.77 7.62 13.51
CA PRO A 148 -3.47 7.83 12.89
C PRO A 148 -2.35 6.93 13.46
N GLU A 149 -2.36 6.72 14.78
CA GLU A 149 -1.42 5.86 15.50
C GLU A 149 -1.52 4.39 15.07
N ASP A 150 -2.73 3.94 14.71
CA ASP A 150 -2.98 2.53 14.38
C ASP A 150 -2.25 2.08 13.12
N TRP A 151 -1.84 3.02 12.26
CA TRP A 151 -1.14 2.70 11.01
C TRP A 151 0.19 1.98 11.25
N VAL A 152 0.83 2.19 12.41
CA VAL A 152 2.06 1.47 12.78
C VAL A 152 1.85 -0.04 12.82
N TYR A 153 0.63 -0.49 13.16
CA TYR A 153 0.32 -1.90 13.32
C TYR A 153 0.29 -2.67 11.99
N LEU A 154 0.22 -1.97 10.85
CA LEU A 154 0.41 -2.57 9.52
C LEU A 154 1.80 -3.22 9.40
N PHE A 155 2.80 -2.69 10.11
CA PHE A 155 4.19 -3.12 9.97
C PHE A 155 4.77 -3.72 11.25
N GLN A 156 4.18 -3.44 12.41
CA GLN A 156 4.77 -3.76 13.71
C GLN A 156 3.75 -4.35 14.69
N ALA A 157 4.26 -4.88 15.80
CA ALA A 157 3.55 -5.55 16.90
C ALA A 157 2.99 -6.94 16.57
N ASP A 158 2.85 -7.75 17.61
CA ASP A 158 2.10 -9.01 17.60
C ASP A 158 1.00 -8.93 18.66
N SER A 159 -0.15 -8.41 18.25
CA SER A 159 -1.33 -8.20 19.11
C SER A 159 -2.60 -8.44 18.31
N ASP A 160 -3.72 -8.68 18.98
CA ASP A 160 -5.00 -8.88 18.30
C ASP A 160 -5.44 -7.60 17.56
N HIS A 161 -5.23 -6.43 18.15
CA HIS A 161 -5.47 -5.15 17.47
C HIS A 161 -4.63 -5.00 16.20
N ALA A 162 -3.37 -5.45 16.21
CA ALA A 162 -2.55 -5.42 15.01
C ALA A 162 -3.06 -6.37 13.91
N LYS A 163 -3.59 -7.53 14.30
CA LYS A 163 -4.25 -8.47 13.36
C LYS A 163 -5.50 -7.84 12.77
N ASP A 164 -6.31 -7.16 13.59
CA ASP A 164 -7.53 -6.48 13.12
C ASP A 164 -7.21 -5.36 12.13
N VAL A 165 -6.20 -4.53 12.41
CA VAL A 165 -5.73 -3.48 11.49
C VAL A 165 -5.26 -4.07 10.16
N ARG A 166 -4.51 -5.17 10.20
CA ARG A 166 -4.03 -5.86 8.98
C ARG A 166 -5.15 -6.52 8.20
N ALA A 167 -6.13 -7.13 8.89
CA ALA A 167 -7.30 -7.71 8.26
C ALA A 167 -8.11 -6.62 7.54
N PHE A 168 -8.38 -5.49 8.20
CA PHE A 168 -9.06 -4.34 7.59
C PHE A 168 -8.32 -3.80 6.35
N TYR A 169 -6.99 -3.69 6.43
CA TYR A 169 -6.18 -3.29 5.27
C TYR A 169 -6.31 -4.30 4.11
N MET A 170 -6.24 -5.60 4.41
CA MET A 170 -6.36 -6.66 3.41
C MET A 170 -7.75 -6.69 2.75
N GLU A 171 -8.81 -6.50 3.52
CA GLU A 171 -10.17 -6.35 3.00
C GLU A 171 -10.26 -5.12 2.09
N THR A 172 -9.72 -3.98 2.53
CA THR A 172 -9.71 -2.73 1.76
C THR A 172 -9.06 -2.90 0.39
N VAL A 173 -7.85 -3.46 0.32
CA VAL A 173 -7.16 -3.64 -0.97
C VAL A 173 -7.85 -4.69 -1.85
N SER A 174 -8.42 -5.73 -1.24
CA SER A 174 -9.17 -6.77 -1.97
C SER A 174 -10.45 -6.20 -2.58
N ASP A 175 -11.19 -5.38 -1.83
CA ASP A 175 -12.41 -4.73 -2.29
C ASP A 175 -12.11 -3.71 -3.40
N LEU A 176 -11.06 -2.90 -3.24
CA LEU A 176 -10.64 -1.94 -4.27
C LEU A 176 -10.22 -2.64 -5.55
N TYR A 177 -9.46 -3.72 -5.45
CA TYR A 177 -9.07 -4.54 -6.60
C TYR A 177 -10.30 -5.13 -7.29
N SER A 178 -11.21 -5.75 -6.52
CA SER A 178 -12.44 -6.34 -7.06
C SER A 178 -13.27 -5.30 -7.81
N LYS A 179 -13.49 -4.14 -7.18
CA LYS A 179 -14.32 -3.05 -7.70
C LYS A 179 -13.72 -2.37 -8.93
N HIS A 180 -12.40 -2.14 -8.94
CA HIS A 180 -11.75 -1.33 -9.97
C HIS A 180 -11.06 -2.15 -11.07
N PHE A 181 -10.86 -3.45 -10.87
CA PHE A 181 -10.22 -4.33 -11.84
C PHE A 181 -11.10 -5.52 -12.21
N SER A 182 -11.35 -6.44 -11.27
CA SER A 182 -12.02 -7.72 -11.59
C SER A 182 -13.43 -7.55 -12.13
N GLN A 183 -14.27 -6.76 -11.46
CA GLN A 183 -15.63 -6.50 -11.92
C GLN A 183 -15.64 -5.63 -13.18
N VAL A 184 -14.65 -4.76 -13.36
CA VAL A 184 -14.58 -3.92 -14.55
C VAL A 184 -14.28 -4.74 -15.80
N LEU A 185 -13.36 -5.71 -15.72
CA LEU A 185 -12.97 -6.55 -16.86
C LEU A 185 -13.79 -7.84 -17.02
N GLY A 186 -14.44 -8.28 -15.95
CA GLY A 186 -15.24 -9.51 -15.93
C GLY A 186 -16.72 -9.31 -16.21
N ASN A 187 -17.19 -8.06 -16.34
CA ASN A 187 -18.58 -7.72 -16.65
C ASN A 187 -18.87 -7.73 -18.15
#